data_AF-A0A2V6LYL2-F1
#
_entry.id   AF-A0A2V6LYL2-F1
#
_cell.length_a   1.000
_cell.length_b   1.000
_cell.length_c   1.000
_cell.angle_alpha   90.00
_cell.angle_beta   90.00
_cell.angle_gamma   90.00
#
_symmetry.space_group_name_H-M   'P 1'
#
loop_
_entity.id
_entity.type
_entity.pdbx_description
1 polymer ?
#
loop_
_entity_poly.entity_id
_entity_poly.type
_entity_poly.pdbx_seq_one_letter_code
_entity_poly.pdbx_strand_id
1 'polypeptide(L)'
;MIREKKEASEAQGTGVPSARADWTRDRPSLRTTYVAHWSEEKLAILCGHQHNTVAEAVACIQRADGSVKVFTDGQERPLTNEEKDGMLNALLHLYEHAKKSSREDPLTGALIRRGFMEVLERESARSRRGMLPLTLVSLDLDDFKPLNDTLGQSTGDLVLKVVGWTVQRALREADSVARLGGDRFALLLPETGADNTRVVLAKLREALKSALKTYRWDITFSMVAVTFQSLSATPDEMIEIAERHMHLVKERGKNGVSYLTWNETNNLTAGCG
;
A
#
# COMPACT_ATOMS: atom_id res chain seq x y z
N MET A 1 28.67 -5.32 -84.31
CA MET A 1 28.20 -3.98 -84.72
C MET A 1 28.32 -3.08 -83.49
N ILE A 2 29.24 -2.10 -83.51
CA ILE A 2 29.29 -0.83 -82.73
C ILE A 2 29.54 -1.00 -81.20
N ARG A 3 30.76 -0.74 -80.66
CA ARG A 3 31.35 0.54 -80.14
C ARG A 3 30.47 1.22 -79.06
N GLU A 4 30.91 1.82 -77.94
CA GLU A 4 32.21 2.31 -77.43
C GLU A 4 32.09 2.71 -75.94
N LYS A 5 33.17 2.47 -75.17
CA LYS A 5 33.85 3.26 -74.10
C LYS A 5 33.15 4.22 -73.08
N LYS A 6 33.72 4.14 -71.86
CA LYS A 6 34.05 5.18 -70.82
C LYS A 6 32.87 5.75 -70.00
N GLU A 7 32.98 6.12 -68.72
CA GLU A 7 34.09 6.42 -67.81
C GLU A 7 33.59 6.39 -66.35
N ALA A 8 34.50 6.42 -65.38
CA ALA A 8 34.23 6.46 -63.94
C ALA A 8 33.50 7.74 -63.47
N SER A 9 32.69 7.61 -62.42
CA SER A 9 32.27 8.72 -61.55
C SER A 9 32.16 8.20 -60.12
N GLU A 10 33.05 8.70 -59.27
CA GLU A 10 32.91 8.70 -57.82
C GLU A 10 31.64 9.46 -57.44
N ALA A 11 30.77 8.83 -56.65
CA ALA A 11 29.78 9.52 -55.84
C ALA A 11 29.81 8.90 -54.43
N GLN A 12 30.37 9.68 -53.51
CA GLN A 12 30.25 9.49 -52.07
C GLN A 12 28.77 9.45 -51.69
N GLY A 13 28.34 8.41 -51.00
CA GLY A 13 26.95 8.25 -50.56
C GLY A 13 26.86 7.21 -49.44
N THR A 14 26.66 7.71 -48.23
CA THR A 14 26.31 6.94 -47.02
C THR A 14 25.14 5.98 -47.28
N GLY A 15 25.37 4.67 -47.15
CA GLY A 15 24.33 3.65 -47.31
C GLY A 15 24.83 2.27 -46.93
N VAL A 16 24.94 1.98 -45.64
CA VAL A 16 25.10 0.59 -45.16
C VAL A 16 23.79 -0.15 -45.45
N PRO A 17 23.82 -1.34 -46.07
CA PRO A 17 22.62 -2.08 -46.41
C PRO A 17 21.85 -2.47 -45.14
N SER A 18 20.56 -2.16 -45.08
CA SER A 18 19.68 -2.64 -44.01
C SER A 18 19.42 -4.14 -44.19
N ALA A 19 20.32 -4.95 -43.66
CA ALA A 19 20.10 -6.38 -43.49
C ALA A 19 19.06 -6.57 -42.37
N ARG A 20 17.78 -6.65 -42.76
CA ARG A 20 16.70 -7.27 -41.97
C ARG A 20 17.16 -8.67 -41.57
N ALA A 21 17.55 -8.85 -40.32
CA ALA A 21 17.69 -10.18 -39.76
C ALA A 21 16.29 -10.65 -39.33
N ASP A 22 15.69 -11.46 -40.19
CA ASP A 22 14.41 -12.14 -39.95
C ASP A 22 14.67 -13.38 -39.08
N TRP A 23 14.64 -13.20 -37.75
CA TRP A 23 15.06 -14.18 -36.74
C TRP A 23 14.01 -15.26 -36.42
N THR A 24 13.06 -15.55 -37.32
CA THR A 24 11.94 -16.47 -37.03
C THR A 24 12.01 -17.82 -37.74
N ARG A 25 13.01 -18.08 -38.60
CA ARG A 25 12.83 -19.13 -39.61
C ARG A 25 13.19 -20.59 -39.28
N ASP A 26 13.70 -20.92 -38.09
CA ASP A 26 14.37 -22.22 -37.93
C ASP A 26 13.95 -23.18 -36.79
N ARG A 27 12.93 -22.90 -35.95
CA ARG A 27 12.39 -23.94 -35.03
C ARG A 27 10.90 -23.75 -34.71
N PRO A 28 10.01 -24.62 -35.25
CA PRO A 28 8.56 -24.50 -35.07
C PRO A 28 8.02 -24.88 -33.68
N SER A 29 8.83 -25.39 -32.76
CA SER A 29 8.28 -26.11 -31.59
C SER A 29 8.86 -25.80 -30.21
N LEU A 30 9.72 -24.79 -30.03
CA LEU A 30 10.08 -24.17 -28.72
C LEU A 30 11.28 -23.22 -28.94
N ARG A 31 11.05 -21.90 -29.00
CA ARG A 31 12.12 -20.90 -28.99
C ARG A 31 11.57 -19.53 -28.56
N THR A 32 11.89 -19.11 -27.34
CA THR A 32 11.68 -17.73 -26.90
C THR A 32 12.77 -17.38 -25.89
N THR A 33 13.96 -17.07 -26.39
CA THR A 33 14.97 -16.29 -25.66
C THR A 33 15.02 -14.95 -26.37
N TYR A 34 14.55 -13.89 -25.72
CA TYR A 34 14.54 -12.55 -26.31
C TYR A 34 15.10 -11.53 -25.32
N VAL A 35 15.98 -10.67 -25.82
CA VAL A 35 16.55 -9.49 -25.16
C VAL A 35 16.22 -8.30 -26.05
N ALA A 36 15.83 -7.17 -25.47
CA ALA A 36 15.38 -6.00 -26.21
C ALA A 36 16.37 -4.83 -26.18
N HIS A 37 16.28 -4.07 -27.26
CA HIS A 37 17.06 -2.91 -27.70
C HIS A 37 16.46 -1.58 -27.19
N TRP A 38 17.28 -0.52 -27.12
CA TRP A 38 16.91 0.83 -26.62
C TRP A 38 16.81 1.86 -27.77
N SER A 39 15.74 2.67 -27.75
CA SER A 39 15.71 4.04 -28.30
C SER A 39 14.93 4.95 -27.32
N GLU A 40 15.34 6.23 -27.28
CA GLU A 40 15.15 7.25 -26.22
C GLU A 40 13.75 7.47 -25.59
N GLU A 41 12.68 6.81 -26.01
CA GLU A 41 11.34 7.07 -25.43
C GLU A 41 10.50 5.82 -25.07
N LYS A 42 10.99 4.58 -25.24
CA LYS A 42 10.19 3.38 -24.89
C LYS A 42 11.05 2.25 -24.33
N LEU A 43 10.75 1.85 -23.08
CA LEU A 43 11.28 0.62 -22.49
C LEU A 43 10.45 -0.58 -22.95
N ALA A 44 11.08 -1.54 -23.64
CA ALA A 44 10.49 -2.84 -23.91
C ALA A 44 11.23 -3.90 -23.10
N ILE A 45 10.50 -4.58 -22.21
CA ILE A 45 10.98 -5.71 -21.43
C ILE A 45 10.31 -6.95 -22.00
N LEU A 46 11.04 -7.78 -22.74
CA LEU A 46 10.50 -9.01 -23.32
C LEU A 46 10.80 -10.21 -22.41
N CYS A 47 9.84 -10.50 -21.53
CA CYS A 47 9.66 -11.86 -21.02
C CYS A 47 9.00 -12.69 -22.14
N GLY A 48 9.18 -14.02 -22.17
CA GLY A 48 8.60 -14.93 -23.18
C GLY A 48 7.06 -15.01 -23.16
N HIS A 49 6.42 -14.16 -22.36
CA HIS A 49 4.98 -14.01 -22.22
C HIS A 49 4.57 -12.64 -22.77
N GLN A 50 3.33 -12.55 -23.27
CA GLN A 50 2.74 -11.24 -23.56
C GLN A 50 2.38 -10.54 -22.26
N HIS A 51 2.79 -9.28 -22.14
CA HIS A 51 2.46 -8.41 -21.02
C HIS A 51 1.82 -7.14 -21.57
N ASN A 52 0.73 -6.72 -20.94
CA ASN A 52 0.00 -5.52 -21.31
C ASN A 52 0.56 -4.28 -20.59
N THR A 53 1.37 -4.48 -19.54
CA THR A 53 2.00 -3.40 -18.78
C THR A 53 3.46 -3.69 -18.44
N VAL A 54 4.25 -2.64 -18.20
CA VAL A 54 5.66 -2.75 -17.74
C VAL A 54 5.75 -3.47 -16.39
N ALA A 55 4.75 -3.31 -15.52
CA ALA A 55 4.69 -3.97 -14.22
C ALA A 55 4.56 -5.49 -14.35
N GLU A 56 3.74 -5.98 -15.29
CA GLU A 56 3.60 -7.41 -15.57
C GLU A 56 4.91 -8.03 -16.10
N ALA A 57 5.64 -7.29 -16.95
CA ALA A 57 6.91 -7.75 -17.49
C ALA A 57 8.01 -7.85 -16.44
N VAL A 58 8.11 -6.88 -15.52
CA VAL A 58 9.08 -6.93 -14.41
C VAL A 58 8.71 -7.98 -13.37
N ALA A 59 7.42 -8.17 -13.06
CA ALA A 59 6.98 -9.24 -12.18
C ALA A 59 7.24 -10.64 -12.76
N CYS A 60 7.16 -10.81 -14.09
CA CYS A 60 7.59 -12.04 -14.76
C CYS A 60 9.09 -12.31 -14.51
N ILE A 61 9.94 -11.30 -14.68
CA ILE A 61 11.39 -11.42 -14.46
C ILE A 61 11.72 -11.81 -13.02
N GLN A 62 11.02 -11.23 -12.03
CA GLN A 62 11.23 -11.57 -10.61
C GLN A 62 10.90 -13.03 -10.26
N ARG A 63 10.05 -13.69 -11.06
CA ARG A 63 9.68 -15.10 -10.87
C ARG A 63 10.55 -16.07 -11.68
N ALA A 64 11.36 -15.57 -12.62
CA ALA A 64 12.43 -16.38 -13.18
C ALA A 64 13.50 -16.54 -12.09
N ASP A 65 14.00 -17.75 -11.89
CA ASP A 65 15.13 -18.01 -10.97
C ASP A 65 16.45 -17.37 -11.42
N GLY A 66 16.41 -16.49 -12.42
CA GLY A 66 17.46 -16.36 -13.42
C GLY A 66 18.04 -14.95 -13.50
N SER A 67 19.36 -14.89 -13.55
CA SER A 67 20.17 -13.74 -13.93
C SER A 67 19.65 -13.05 -15.20
N VAL A 68 19.57 -11.71 -15.19
CA VAL A 68 19.36 -10.91 -16.41
C VAL A 68 20.60 -11.03 -17.30
N LYS A 69 20.41 -11.49 -18.53
CA LYS A 69 21.47 -11.65 -19.54
C LYS A 69 21.22 -10.73 -20.72
N VAL A 70 22.29 -10.12 -21.23
CA VAL A 70 22.23 -9.22 -22.38
C VAL A 70 22.99 -9.87 -23.54
N PHE A 71 22.46 -9.77 -24.77
CA PHE A 71 23.13 -10.27 -25.97
C PHE A 71 23.40 -9.13 -26.96
N THR A 72 24.51 -9.17 -27.66
CA THR A 72 24.85 -8.25 -28.76
C THR A 72 25.47 -9.08 -29.88
N ASP A 73 24.97 -8.92 -31.11
CA ASP A 73 25.36 -9.73 -32.27
C ASP A 73 25.31 -11.25 -32.03
N GLY A 74 24.33 -11.70 -31.24
CA GLY A 74 24.14 -13.10 -30.89
C GLY A 74 25.08 -13.65 -29.81
N GLN A 75 25.94 -12.83 -29.21
CA GLN A 75 26.85 -13.21 -28.13
C GLN A 75 26.39 -12.62 -26.78
N GLU A 76 26.47 -13.42 -25.71
CA GLU A 76 26.17 -12.96 -24.35
C GLU A 76 27.25 -11.98 -23.88
N ARG A 77 26.84 -10.90 -23.22
CA ARG A 77 27.74 -9.91 -22.61
C ARG A 77 27.22 -9.45 -21.25
N PRO A 78 28.09 -8.93 -20.37
CA PRO A 78 27.65 -8.29 -19.13
C PRO A 78 26.85 -7.01 -19.42
N LEU A 79 26.02 -6.64 -18.45
CA LEU A 79 25.33 -5.35 -18.42
C LEU A 79 26.34 -4.20 -18.33
N THR A 80 26.16 -3.18 -19.15
CA THR A 80 26.87 -1.90 -18.99
C THR A 80 26.39 -1.18 -17.73
N ASN A 81 27.14 -0.18 -17.25
CA ASN A 81 26.70 0.63 -16.11
C ASN A 81 25.40 1.38 -16.43
N GLU A 82 25.27 1.92 -17.64
CA GLU A 82 24.04 2.58 -18.11
C GLU A 82 22.82 1.63 -18.08
N GLU A 83 22.99 0.37 -18.48
CA GLU A 83 21.90 -0.63 -18.43
C GLU A 83 21.53 -1.01 -17.00
N LYS A 84 22.51 -1.10 -16.09
CA LYS A 84 22.25 -1.33 -14.66
C LYS A 84 21.48 -0.17 -14.04
N ASP A 85 21.89 1.05 -14.34
CA ASP A 85 21.25 2.27 -13.83
C ASP A 85 19.82 2.41 -14.38
N GLY A 86 19.62 2.12 -15.68
CA GLY A 86 18.28 2.08 -16.28
C GLY A 86 17.36 1.05 -15.63
N MET A 87 17.88 -0.15 -15.35
CA MET A 87 17.13 -1.20 -14.67
C MET A 87 16.80 -0.84 -13.21
N LEU A 88 17.76 -0.25 -12.49
CA LEU A 88 17.55 0.25 -11.13
C LEU A 88 16.46 1.33 -11.11
N ASN A 89 16.49 2.28 -12.03
CA ASN A 89 15.48 3.33 -12.13
C ASN A 89 14.09 2.77 -12.46
N ALA A 90 13.99 1.78 -13.36
CA ALA A 90 12.73 1.10 -13.66
C ALA A 90 12.17 0.36 -12.42
N LEU A 91 13.02 -0.32 -11.66
CA LEU A 91 12.64 -0.97 -10.40
C LEU A 91 12.17 0.04 -9.35
N LEU A 92 12.88 1.16 -9.22
CA LEU A 92 12.49 2.26 -8.32
C LEU A 92 11.13 2.84 -8.72
N HIS A 93 10.91 3.11 -10.01
CA HIS A 93 9.63 3.59 -10.51
C HIS A 93 8.47 2.61 -10.24
N LEU A 94 8.70 1.31 -10.45
CA LEU A 94 7.70 0.29 -10.16
C LEU A 94 7.43 0.16 -8.66
N TYR A 95 8.48 0.23 -7.84
CA TYR A 95 8.35 0.25 -6.39
C TYR A 95 7.55 1.47 -5.92
N GLU A 96 7.84 2.66 -6.45
CA GLU A 96 7.09 3.87 -6.17
C GLU A 96 5.64 3.78 -6.66
N HIS A 97 5.40 3.21 -7.83
CA HIS A 97 4.07 3.03 -8.37
C HIS A 97 3.26 2.04 -7.51
N ALA A 98 3.84 0.89 -7.16
CA ALA A 98 3.25 -0.09 -6.25
C ALA A 98 2.97 0.54 -4.88
N LYS A 99 3.90 1.35 -4.35
CA LYS A 99 3.72 2.08 -3.09
C LYS A 99 2.60 3.12 -3.17
N LYS A 100 2.49 3.87 -4.29
CA LYS A 100 1.41 4.85 -4.53
C LYS A 100 0.04 4.18 -4.72
N SER A 101 0.02 2.97 -5.27
CA SER A 101 -1.18 2.15 -5.45
C SER A 101 -1.51 1.32 -4.19
N SER A 102 -0.59 1.20 -3.24
CA SER A 102 -0.83 0.45 -2.01
C SER A 102 -1.91 1.14 -1.18
N ARG A 103 -2.88 0.35 -0.72
CA ARG A 103 -3.89 0.75 0.26
C ARG A 103 -3.53 0.32 1.67
N GLU A 104 -2.41 -0.37 1.83
CA GLU A 104 -2.01 -1.03 3.08
C GLU A 104 -0.66 -0.50 3.57
N ASP A 105 -0.54 -0.44 4.90
CA ASP A 105 0.64 -0.08 5.63
C ASP A 105 1.62 -1.27 5.59
N PRO A 106 2.80 -1.13 4.99
CA PRO A 106 3.72 -2.26 4.79
C PRO A 106 4.27 -2.84 6.10
N LEU A 107 4.16 -2.09 7.22
CA LEU A 107 4.63 -2.55 8.51
C LEU A 107 3.60 -3.46 9.20
N THR A 108 2.33 -3.07 9.17
CA THR A 108 1.26 -3.70 9.96
C THR A 108 0.25 -4.48 9.13
N GLY A 109 0.18 -4.27 7.82
CA GLY A 109 -0.86 -4.81 6.94
C GLY A 109 -2.24 -4.17 7.13
N ALA A 110 -2.37 -3.17 8.00
CA ALA A 110 -3.60 -2.38 8.14
C ALA A 110 -3.76 -1.44 6.95
N LEU A 111 -4.96 -0.91 6.71
CA LEU A 111 -5.14 0.11 5.68
C LEU A 111 -4.33 1.38 6.01
N ILE A 112 -3.79 2.06 5.00
CA ILE A 112 -3.33 3.45 5.18
C ILE A 112 -4.52 4.40 5.13
N ARG A 113 -4.31 5.67 5.51
CA ARG A 113 -5.36 6.71 5.48
C ARG A 113 -6.18 6.71 4.18
N ARG A 114 -5.53 6.64 3.02
CA ARG A 114 -6.23 6.58 1.72
C ARG A 114 -7.18 5.39 1.62
N GLY A 115 -6.70 4.17 1.91
CA GLY A 115 -7.52 2.97 1.87
C GLY A 115 -8.66 3.01 2.87
N PHE A 116 -8.41 3.60 4.05
CA PHE A 116 -9.42 3.80 5.08
C PHE A 116 -10.55 4.74 4.63
N MET A 117 -10.22 5.87 4.00
CA MET A 117 -11.22 6.83 3.52
C MET A 117 -12.15 6.19 2.49
N GLU A 118 -11.61 5.42 1.55
CA GLU A 118 -12.42 4.72 0.53
C GLU A 118 -13.38 3.70 1.17
N VAL A 119 -12.96 3.00 2.22
CA VAL A 119 -13.82 2.10 2.99
C VAL A 119 -14.86 2.88 3.78
N LEU A 120 -14.46 3.95 4.47
CA LEU A 120 -15.33 4.79 5.27
C LEU A 120 -16.43 5.43 4.42
N GLU A 121 -16.10 5.98 3.25
CA GLU A 121 -17.08 6.51 2.29
C GLU A 121 -18.10 5.45 1.86
N ARG A 122 -17.61 4.26 1.49
CA ARG A 122 -18.47 3.15 1.05
C ARG A 122 -19.42 2.67 2.14
N GLU A 123 -18.90 2.41 3.34
CA GLU A 123 -19.72 1.93 4.46
C GLU A 123 -20.63 3.02 4.99
N SER A 124 -20.23 4.30 4.91
CA SER A 124 -21.10 5.43 5.26
C SER A 124 -22.29 5.52 4.30
N ALA A 125 -22.06 5.36 2.99
CA ALA A 125 -23.14 5.33 2.01
C ALA A 125 -24.08 4.13 2.23
N ARG A 126 -23.53 2.96 2.59
CA ARG A 126 -24.31 1.75 2.90
C ARG A 126 -25.17 1.93 4.16
N SER A 127 -24.56 2.38 5.26
CA SER A 127 -25.23 2.62 6.53
C SER A 127 -26.37 3.63 6.38
N ARG A 128 -26.16 4.70 5.61
CA ARG A 128 -27.19 5.71 5.30
C ARG A 128 -28.39 5.13 4.55
N ARG A 129 -28.16 4.26 3.56
CA ARG A 129 -29.25 3.60 2.81
C ARG A 129 -30.00 2.58 3.66
N GLY A 130 -29.30 1.87 4.53
CA GLY A 130 -29.87 0.83 5.38
C GLY A 130 -30.46 1.33 6.71
N MET A 131 -30.22 2.60 7.08
CA MET A 131 -30.47 3.13 8.43
C MET A 131 -29.83 2.24 9.51
N LEU A 132 -28.60 1.78 9.24
CA LEU A 132 -27.84 0.90 10.13
C LEU A 132 -26.77 1.70 10.87
N PRO A 133 -26.47 1.42 12.15
CA PRO A 133 -25.46 2.16 12.87
C PRO A 133 -24.06 1.91 12.28
N LEU A 134 -23.21 2.92 12.33
CA LEU A 134 -21.80 2.82 11.95
C LEU A 134 -20.96 3.36 13.12
N THR A 135 -19.98 2.61 13.59
CA THR A 135 -19.08 3.08 14.64
C THR A 135 -17.67 3.29 14.10
N LEU A 136 -17.11 4.48 14.34
CA LEU A 136 -15.71 4.78 14.14
C LEU A 136 -14.99 4.71 15.49
N VAL A 137 -13.86 4.01 15.56
CA VAL A 137 -13.00 3.99 16.74
C VAL A 137 -11.63 4.53 16.38
N SER A 138 -11.19 5.56 17.08
CA SER A 138 -9.79 6.00 17.08
C SER A 138 -9.06 5.31 18.22
N LEU A 139 -7.90 4.72 17.93
CA LEU A 139 -6.98 4.12 18.90
C LEU A 139 -5.63 4.80 18.75
N ASP A 140 -5.04 5.21 19.86
CA ASP A 140 -3.76 5.90 19.86
C ASP A 140 -2.89 5.34 20.99
N LEU A 141 -1.64 4.99 20.69
CA LEU A 141 -0.70 4.53 21.71
C LEU A 141 -0.23 5.72 22.55
N ASP A 142 -0.22 5.55 23.86
CA ASP A 142 0.17 6.59 24.78
C ASP A 142 1.70 6.58 24.92
N ASP A 143 2.35 7.74 24.82
CA ASP A 143 3.80 7.87 25.02
C ASP A 143 4.68 6.98 24.12
N PHE A 144 4.20 6.70 22.90
CA PHE A 144 4.93 5.89 21.93
C PHE A 144 6.28 6.50 21.52
N LYS A 145 6.36 7.82 21.37
CA LYS A 145 7.62 8.50 21.06
C LYS A 145 8.65 8.29 22.19
N PRO A 146 8.34 8.58 23.47
CA PRO A 146 9.22 8.21 24.59
C PRO A 146 9.66 6.73 24.60
N LEU A 147 8.77 5.80 24.26
CA LEU A 147 9.13 4.38 24.14
C LEU A 147 10.18 4.17 23.04
N ASN A 148 10.01 4.78 21.86
CA ASN A 148 10.99 4.71 20.78
C ASN A 148 12.32 5.35 21.15
N ASP A 149 12.28 6.48 21.85
CA ASP A 149 13.48 7.20 22.29
C ASP A 149 14.26 6.34 23.31
N THR A 150 13.58 5.52 24.11
CA THR A 150 14.18 4.67 25.16
C THR A 150 14.62 3.29 24.65
N LEU A 151 13.79 2.63 23.85
CA LEU A 151 13.98 1.23 23.44
C LEU A 151 14.36 1.07 21.96
N GLY A 152 14.46 2.18 21.23
CA GLY A 152 14.81 2.22 19.81
C GLY A 152 13.62 2.03 18.88
N GLN A 153 13.76 2.57 17.66
CA GLN A 153 12.73 2.54 16.62
C GLN A 153 12.33 1.12 16.19
N SER A 154 13.26 0.16 16.22
CA SER A 154 12.96 -1.25 15.92
C SER A 154 11.98 -1.87 16.92
N THR A 155 12.05 -1.48 18.20
CA THR A 155 11.08 -1.88 19.22
C THR A 155 9.73 -1.24 18.95
N GLY A 156 9.69 0.04 18.59
CA GLY A 156 8.48 0.72 18.15
C GLY A 156 7.78 0.03 17.01
N ASP A 157 8.54 -0.33 15.98
CA ASP A 157 8.03 -1.06 14.82
C ASP A 157 7.42 -2.41 15.22
N LEU A 158 8.02 -3.10 16.19
CA LEU A 158 7.50 -4.35 16.72
C LEU A 158 6.21 -4.14 17.54
N VAL A 159 6.13 -3.07 18.35
CA VAL A 159 4.90 -2.69 19.06
C VAL A 159 3.76 -2.47 18.06
N LEU A 160 4.01 -1.69 17.00
CA LEU A 160 3.02 -1.40 15.97
C LEU A 160 2.54 -2.65 15.24
N LYS A 161 3.46 -3.57 14.93
CA LYS A 161 3.12 -4.89 14.35
C LYS A 161 2.21 -5.70 15.27
N VAL A 162 2.57 -5.80 16.55
CA VAL A 162 1.80 -6.56 17.53
C VAL A 162 0.42 -5.95 17.73
N VAL A 163 0.33 -4.62 17.83
CA VAL A 163 -0.94 -3.89 17.96
C VAL A 163 -1.81 -4.11 16.72
N GLY A 164 -1.28 -3.87 15.52
CA GLY A 164 -2.01 -4.06 14.26
C GLY A 164 -2.55 -5.48 14.13
N TRP A 165 -1.72 -6.49 14.37
CA TRP A 165 -2.11 -7.89 14.32
C TRP A 165 -3.17 -8.24 15.38
N THR A 166 -3.01 -7.74 16.60
CA THR A 166 -3.95 -7.99 17.70
C THR A 166 -5.33 -7.39 17.40
N VAL A 167 -5.36 -6.16 16.87
CA VAL A 167 -6.58 -5.50 16.44
C VAL A 167 -7.27 -6.31 15.34
N GLN A 168 -6.55 -6.67 14.27
CA GLN A 168 -7.11 -7.45 13.15
C GLN A 168 -7.75 -8.76 13.61
N ARG A 169 -7.11 -9.48 14.54
CA ARG A 169 -7.63 -10.75 15.06
C ARG A 169 -8.80 -10.62 16.03
N ALA A 170 -8.94 -9.48 16.68
CA ALA A 170 -10.03 -9.22 17.61
C ALA A 170 -11.33 -8.79 16.89
N LEU A 171 -11.21 -8.34 15.64
CA LEU A 171 -12.32 -7.82 14.84
C LEU A 171 -12.92 -8.88 13.90
N ARG A 172 -14.11 -8.57 13.38
CA ARG A 172 -14.82 -9.38 12.39
C ARG A 172 -14.24 -9.13 11.01
N GLU A 173 -14.52 -10.02 10.06
CA GLU A 173 -14.15 -9.83 8.65
C GLU A 173 -14.79 -8.56 8.03
N ALA A 174 -15.99 -8.19 8.47
CA ALA A 174 -16.69 -7.00 8.00
C ALA A 174 -16.12 -5.69 8.58
N ASP A 175 -15.36 -5.77 9.68
CA ASP A 175 -14.74 -4.61 10.29
C ASP A 175 -13.45 -4.26 9.54
N SER A 176 -13.02 -3.01 9.60
CA SER A 176 -11.79 -2.57 8.95
C SER A 176 -10.86 -1.89 9.92
N VAL A 177 -9.55 -2.10 9.77
CA VAL A 177 -8.52 -1.42 10.55
C VAL A 177 -7.61 -0.63 9.62
N ALA A 178 -7.21 0.54 10.08
CA ALA A 178 -6.25 1.39 9.42
C ALA A 178 -5.22 1.92 10.40
N ARG A 179 -4.02 2.18 9.89
CA ARG A 179 -3.00 2.99 10.54
C ARG A 179 -2.95 4.34 9.85
N LEU A 180 -3.44 5.37 10.54
CA LEU A 180 -3.57 6.71 9.95
C LEU A 180 -2.24 7.49 9.94
N GLY A 181 -1.29 7.07 10.78
CA GLY A 181 0.07 7.60 10.81
C GLY A 181 0.67 7.52 12.21
N GLY A 182 1.99 7.32 12.30
CA GLY A 182 2.69 7.17 13.57
C GLY A 182 2.18 5.96 14.35
N ASP A 183 1.61 6.24 15.52
CA ASP A 183 1.02 5.32 16.50
C ASP A 183 -0.52 5.27 16.47
N ARG A 184 -1.14 5.98 15.53
CA ARG A 184 -2.60 6.12 15.46
C ARG A 184 -3.23 5.10 14.54
N PHE A 185 -4.20 4.36 15.09
CA PHE A 185 -5.05 3.43 14.38
C PHE A 185 -6.50 3.94 14.35
N ALA A 186 -7.21 3.58 13.30
CA ALA A 186 -8.64 3.77 13.18
C ALA A 186 -9.31 2.44 12.85
N LEU A 187 -10.44 2.17 13.47
CA LEU A 187 -11.25 1.00 13.24
C LEU A 187 -12.63 1.46 12.76
N LEU A 188 -13.17 0.78 11.77
CA LEU A 188 -14.53 0.97 11.31
C LEU A 188 -15.33 -0.29 11.61
N LEU A 189 -16.42 -0.13 12.35
CA LEU A 189 -17.32 -1.20 12.76
C LEU A 189 -18.70 -0.98 12.11
N PRO A 190 -18.94 -1.52 10.91
CA PRO A 190 -20.24 -1.47 10.27
C PRO A 190 -21.31 -2.16 11.12
N GLU A 191 -22.55 -1.65 11.02
CA GLU A 191 -23.74 -2.26 11.63
C GLU A 191 -23.57 -2.50 13.14
N THR A 192 -22.79 -1.65 13.79
CA THR A 192 -22.43 -1.79 15.21
C THR A 192 -22.86 -0.54 15.98
N GLY A 193 -23.90 -0.70 16.80
CA GLY A 193 -24.40 0.33 17.72
C GLY A 193 -23.61 0.42 19.02
N ALA A 194 -23.95 1.42 19.84
CA ALA A 194 -23.18 1.81 21.04
C ALA A 194 -22.97 0.67 22.05
N ASP A 195 -23.99 -0.15 22.32
CA ASP A 195 -23.89 -1.26 23.28
C ASP A 195 -22.93 -2.35 22.79
N ASN A 196 -23.05 -2.74 21.52
CA ASN A 196 -22.16 -3.73 20.91
C ASN A 196 -20.72 -3.19 20.81
N THR A 197 -20.56 -1.90 20.54
CA THR A 197 -19.25 -1.23 20.55
C THR A 197 -18.55 -1.38 21.89
N ARG A 198 -19.26 -1.21 23.02
CA ARG A 198 -18.67 -1.41 24.36
C ARG A 198 -18.17 -2.84 24.56
N VAL A 199 -18.92 -3.83 24.10
CA VAL A 199 -18.52 -5.24 24.18
C VAL A 199 -17.29 -5.53 23.33
N VAL A 200 -17.26 -5.02 22.09
CA VAL A 200 -16.11 -5.17 21.18
C VAL A 200 -14.87 -4.52 21.77
N LEU A 201 -14.97 -3.29 22.28
CA LEU A 201 -13.84 -2.56 22.82
C LEU A 201 -13.35 -3.10 24.17
N ALA A 202 -14.23 -3.67 24.99
CA ALA A 202 -13.80 -4.40 26.18
C ALA A 202 -12.92 -5.61 25.82
N LYS A 203 -13.33 -6.43 24.83
CA LYS A 203 -12.55 -7.56 24.35
C LYS A 203 -11.23 -7.13 23.72
N LEU A 204 -11.26 -6.11 22.87
CA LEU A 204 -10.07 -5.57 22.22
C LEU A 204 -9.07 -5.02 23.25
N ARG A 205 -9.55 -4.29 24.26
CA ARG A 205 -8.72 -3.73 25.33
C ARG A 205 -7.97 -4.82 26.09
N GLU A 206 -8.65 -5.90 26.46
CA GLU A 206 -8.02 -7.00 27.18
C GLU A 206 -7.03 -7.77 26.30
N ALA A 207 -7.35 -7.97 25.01
CA ALA A 207 -6.42 -8.57 24.05
C ALA A 207 -5.13 -7.74 23.89
N LEU A 208 -5.26 -6.41 23.71
CA LEU A 208 -4.13 -5.50 23.59
C LEU A 208 -3.29 -5.45 24.87
N LYS A 209 -3.92 -5.30 26.03
CA LYS A 209 -3.20 -5.34 27.32
C LYS A 209 -2.41 -6.64 27.49
N SER A 210 -3.03 -7.79 27.16
CA SER A 210 -2.37 -9.09 27.25
C SER A 210 -1.18 -9.17 26.29
N ALA A 211 -1.33 -8.70 25.05
CA ALA A 211 -0.26 -8.69 24.06
C ALA A 211 0.91 -7.81 24.52
N LEU A 212 0.66 -6.56 24.92
CA LEU A 212 1.69 -5.63 25.38
C LEU A 212 2.42 -6.14 26.64
N LYS A 213 1.68 -6.72 27.59
CA LYS A 213 2.25 -7.34 28.80
C LYS A 213 3.14 -8.53 28.49
N THR A 214 2.81 -9.34 27.48
CA THR A 214 3.60 -10.51 27.07
C THR A 214 5.02 -10.10 26.64
N TYR A 215 5.15 -8.98 25.95
CA TYR A 215 6.44 -8.42 25.54
C TYR A 215 7.09 -7.50 26.59
N ARG A 216 6.43 -7.30 27.75
CA ARG A 216 6.89 -6.42 28.84
C ARG A 216 7.12 -4.97 28.41
N TRP A 217 6.33 -4.47 27.46
CA TRP A 217 6.35 -3.06 27.12
C TRP A 217 5.47 -2.27 28.08
N ASP A 218 6.07 -1.28 28.74
CA ASP A 218 5.36 -0.34 29.58
C ASP A 218 4.77 0.79 28.71
N ILE A 219 3.68 0.47 28.03
CA ILE A 219 2.96 1.40 27.16
C ILE A 219 1.45 1.16 27.30
N THR A 220 0.67 2.24 27.32
CA THR A 220 -0.79 2.19 27.33
C THR A 220 -1.36 2.66 26.01
N PHE A 221 -2.68 2.67 25.89
CA PHE A 221 -3.38 3.17 24.73
C PHE A 221 -4.68 3.83 25.14
N SER A 222 -5.06 4.85 24.39
CA SER A 222 -6.32 5.57 24.54
C SER A 222 -7.23 5.23 23.36
N MET A 223 -8.54 5.14 23.62
CA MET A 223 -9.54 4.84 22.59
C MET A 223 -10.73 5.80 22.66
N VAL A 224 -11.26 6.16 21.49
CA VAL A 224 -12.50 6.93 21.36
C VAL A 224 -13.38 6.25 20.35
N ALA A 225 -14.59 5.89 20.76
CA ALA A 225 -15.60 5.31 19.90
C ALA A 225 -16.73 6.31 19.67
N VAL A 226 -17.04 6.58 18.41
CA VAL A 226 -18.15 7.42 17.99
C VAL A 226 -19.12 6.57 17.18
N THR A 227 -20.30 6.33 17.75
CA THR A 227 -21.39 5.63 17.06
C THR A 227 -22.30 6.63 16.39
N PHE A 228 -22.48 6.48 15.08
CA PHE A 228 -23.38 7.26 14.26
C PHE A 228 -24.66 6.45 14.01
N GLN A 229 -25.79 6.91 14.57
CA GLN A 229 -27.10 6.25 14.41
C GLN A 229 -27.79 6.66 13.11
N SER A 230 -27.66 7.94 12.75
CA SER A 230 -27.95 8.45 11.42
C SER A 230 -26.71 9.18 10.92
N LEU A 231 -26.26 8.84 9.72
CA LEU A 231 -25.11 9.48 9.11
C LEU A 231 -25.56 10.78 8.45
N SER A 232 -25.58 11.87 9.19
CA SER A 232 -25.60 13.22 8.62
C SER A 232 -24.18 13.71 8.31
N ALA A 233 -23.21 13.31 9.12
CA ALA A 233 -21.80 13.67 8.98
C ALA A 233 -21.15 13.09 7.72
N THR A 234 -20.19 13.84 7.18
CA THR A 234 -19.26 13.38 6.14
C THR A 234 -18.13 12.55 6.74
N PRO A 235 -17.47 11.66 5.96
CA PRO A 235 -16.31 10.89 6.42
C PRO A 235 -15.21 11.72 7.09
N ASP A 236 -14.91 12.91 6.56
CA ASP A 236 -13.90 13.81 7.14
C ASP A 236 -14.36 14.35 8.51
N GLU A 237 -15.62 14.78 8.64
CA GLU A 237 -16.18 15.22 9.92
C GLU A 237 -16.19 14.10 10.96
N MET A 238 -16.49 12.86 10.55
CA MET A 238 -16.47 11.70 11.45
C MET A 238 -15.08 11.50 12.07
N ILE A 239 -14.02 11.61 11.26
CA ILE A 239 -12.63 11.53 11.71
C ILE A 239 -12.29 12.71 12.62
N GLU A 240 -12.67 13.93 12.25
CA GLU A 240 -12.40 15.12 13.05
C GLU A 240 -13.05 15.05 14.44
N ILE A 241 -14.30 14.58 14.52
CA ILE A 241 -15.00 14.37 15.79
C ILE A 241 -14.20 13.39 16.66
N ALA A 242 -13.79 12.24 16.10
CA ALA A 242 -13.04 11.24 16.84
C ALA A 242 -11.66 11.75 17.29
N GLU A 243 -10.93 12.48 16.45
CA GLU A 243 -9.63 13.08 16.78
C GLU A 243 -9.75 14.14 17.88
N ARG A 244 -10.75 15.03 17.82
CA ARG A 244 -11.00 16.04 18.85
C ARG A 244 -11.23 15.41 20.22
N HIS A 245 -12.02 14.34 20.26
CA HIS A 245 -12.29 13.63 21.50
C HIS A 245 -11.10 12.80 21.99
N MET A 246 -10.25 12.31 21.09
CA MET A 246 -9.01 11.62 21.48
C MET A 246 -8.10 12.56 22.26
N HIS A 247 -7.99 13.82 21.82
CA HIS A 247 -7.22 14.83 22.54
C HIS A 247 -7.71 14.99 23.99
N LEU A 248 -9.03 15.09 24.19
CA LEU A 248 -9.63 15.21 25.52
C LEU A 248 -9.36 13.98 26.41
N VAL A 249 -9.34 12.76 25.85
CA VAL A 249 -8.98 11.55 26.62
C VAL A 249 -7.51 11.60 27.05
N LYS A 250 -6.62 12.01 26.14
CA LYS A 250 -5.19 12.14 26.45
C LYS A 250 -4.91 13.23 27.49
N GLU A 251 -5.61 14.35 27.46
CA GLU A 251 -5.52 15.41 28.49
C GLU A 251 -6.02 14.95 29.86
N ARG A 252 -6.99 14.03 29.91
CA ARG A 252 -7.55 13.48 31.16
C ARG A 252 -6.69 12.40 31.82
N GLY A 253 -5.50 12.12 31.29
CA GLY A 253 -4.56 11.18 31.88
C GLY A 253 -4.31 9.91 31.08
N LYS A 254 -4.76 9.84 29.82
CA LYS A 254 -4.47 8.71 28.90
C LYS A 254 -5.04 7.38 29.40
N ASN A 255 -4.68 6.24 28.79
CA ASN A 255 -5.15 4.89 29.14
C ASN A 255 -6.68 4.77 29.31
N GLY A 256 -7.42 5.60 28.56
CA GLY A 256 -8.84 5.82 28.72
C GLY A 256 -9.65 5.35 27.51
N VAL A 257 -10.93 5.08 27.73
CA VAL A 257 -11.87 4.80 26.65
C VAL A 257 -13.03 5.77 26.76
N SER A 258 -13.36 6.46 25.67
CA SER A 258 -14.53 7.33 25.57
C SER A 258 -15.55 6.77 24.59
N TYR A 259 -16.83 6.82 24.96
CA TYR A 259 -17.94 6.38 24.12
C TYR A 259 -18.87 7.56 23.86
N LEU A 260 -19.15 7.81 22.58
CA LEU A 260 -19.96 8.91 22.11
C LEU A 260 -21.02 8.38 21.16
N THR A 261 -22.24 8.88 21.28
CA THR A 261 -23.29 8.68 20.28
C THR A 261 -23.56 10.00 19.59
N TRP A 262 -23.41 10.01 18.27
CA TRP A 262 -23.67 11.16 17.42
C TRP A 262 -25.12 11.15 16.93
N ASN A 263 -25.86 12.18 17.31
CA ASN A 263 -27.25 12.41 16.88
C ASN A 263 -27.33 13.68 16.02
N GLU A 264 -28.24 13.69 15.04
CA GLU A 264 -28.38 14.73 14.00
C GLU A 264 -28.53 16.17 14.53
N THR A 265 -28.88 16.36 15.80
CA THR A 265 -29.07 17.67 16.43
C THR A 265 -27.77 18.35 16.88
N ASN A 266 -26.59 17.87 16.45
CA ASN A 266 -25.28 18.38 16.87
C ASN A 266 -25.01 18.27 18.39
N ASN A 267 -25.82 17.48 19.11
CA ASN A 267 -25.72 17.30 20.56
C ASN A 267 -25.05 15.96 20.86
N LEU A 268 -23.75 16.02 21.16
CA LEU A 268 -22.98 14.89 21.70
C LEU A 268 -23.57 14.46 23.04
N THR A 269 -24.03 13.22 23.14
CA THR A 269 -24.33 12.61 24.44
C THR A 269 -23.12 11.77 24.85
N ALA A 270 -22.39 12.23 25.88
CA ALA A 270 -21.27 11.49 26.45
C ALA A 270 -21.79 10.48 27.48
N GLY A 271 -21.56 9.20 27.23
CA GLY A 271 -21.77 8.16 28.23
C GLY A 271 -20.46 7.88 28.94
N CYS A 272 -20.28 8.36 30.18
CA CYS A 272 -19.17 7.94 31.02
C CYS A 272 -19.42 6.49 31.48
N GLY A 273 -18.43 5.62 31.34
CA GLY A 273 -18.42 4.24 31.82
C GLY A 273 -17.01 3.82 32.20
#